data_AF-A0AAQ4Q392-F1
#
_entry.id   AF-A0AAQ4Q392-F1
#
_cell.length_a   1.000
_cell.length_b   1.000
_cell.length_c   1.000
_cell.angle_alpha   90.00
_cell.angle_beta   90.00
_cell.angle_gamma   90.00
#
_symmetry.space_group_name_H-M   'P 1'
#
loop_
_entity.id
_entity.type
_entity.pdbx_description
1 polymer ?
#
loop_
_entity_poly.entity_id
_entity_poly.type
_entity_poly.pdbx_seq_one_letter_code
_entity_poly.pdbx_strand_id
1 'polypeptide(L)'
;MLEELWAFLLFLCLGVCPSLATCPPCCLCASDMISCSGRNLSIVPSDLPGYATLLDLSHNALTVLQTPDWISRPFDRLATLVVSRNSISHIKVDAFTAMPHLLHLDLSFNQLIALNKSIFAGMEELKELLLFGNEIVQINTGAFSNLYSLQNNVVLSGAKLKLCLYCKGYLFFTLITQRLQG
;
A
#
# COMPACT_ATOMS: atom_id res chain seq x y z
N MET A 1 -7.39 -49.40 3.28
CA MET A 1 -6.63 -48.12 3.34
C MET A 1 -5.71 -48.04 2.12
N LEU A 2 -6.30 -48.04 0.91
CA LEU A 2 -5.58 -48.07 -0.38
C LEU A 2 -6.46 -47.55 -1.54
N GLU A 3 -7.34 -46.58 -1.27
CA GLU A 3 -8.32 -46.06 -2.24
C GLU A 3 -8.12 -44.57 -2.59
N GLU A 4 -7.05 -43.92 -2.13
CA GLU A 4 -6.84 -42.47 -2.33
C GLU A 4 -5.69 -42.11 -3.31
N LEU A 5 -4.92 -43.10 -3.79
CA LEU A 5 -3.70 -42.85 -4.58
C LEU A 5 -3.96 -42.51 -6.05
N TRP A 6 -5.15 -42.77 -6.57
CA TRP A 6 -5.49 -42.63 -7.99
C TRP A 6 -6.07 -41.26 -8.31
N ALA A 7 -6.62 -40.55 -7.33
CA ALA A 7 -7.01 -39.15 -7.47
C ALA A 7 -5.80 -38.24 -7.74
N PHE A 8 -4.66 -38.50 -7.10
CA PHE A 8 -3.43 -37.70 -7.27
C PHE A 8 -2.83 -37.79 -8.68
N LEU A 9 -2.99 -38.91 -9.37
CA LEU A 9 -2.48 -39.09 -10.74
C LEU A 9 -3.37 -38.42 -11.79
N LEU A 10 -4.66 -38.18 -11.48
CA LEU A 10 -5.58 -37.49 -12.39
C LEU A 10 -5.38 -35.96 -12.38
N PHE A 11 -4.93 -35.39 -11.26
CA PHE A 11 -4.69 -33.94 -11.12
C PHE A 11 -3.45 -33.44 -11.90
N LEU A 12 -2.46 -34.29 -12.13
CA LEU A 12 -1.24 -33.92 -12.88
C LEU A 12 -1.49 -33.68 -14.38
N CYS A 13 -2.58 -34.22 -14.95
CA CYS A 13 -2.85 -34.14 -16.40
C CYS A 13 -3.68 -32.92 -16.84
N LEU A 14 -4.29 -32.16 -15.94
CA LEU A 14 -5.17 -31.02 -16.29
C LEU A 14 -4.60 -29.65 -15.92
N GLY A 15 -3.41 -29.58 -15.33
CA GLY A 15 -2.83 -28.31 -14.87
C GLY A 15 -3.64 -27.64 -13.75
N VAL A 16 -4.49 -28.40 -13.05
CA VAL A 16 -5.28 -27.90 -11.92
C VAL A 16 -4.53 -28.26 -10.65
N CYS A 17 -4.08 -27.23 -9.92
CA CYS A 17 -3.49 -27.41 -8.61
C CYS A 17 -4.58 -27.85 -7.61
N PRO A 18 -4.39 -28.92 -6.82
CA PRO A 18 -5.37 -29.29 -5.79
C PRO A 18 -5.50 -28.12 -4.79
N SER A 19 -6.72 -27.61 -4.63
CA SER A 19 -7.01 -26.46 -3.79
C SER A 19 -6.97 -26.82 -2.30
N LEU A 20 -5.75 -26.84 -1.75
CA LEU A 20 -5.49 -26.67 -0.32
C LEU A 20 -4.69 -25.38 -0.03
N ALA A 21 -4.36 -24.60 -1.06
CA ALA A 21 -3.51 -23.43 -0.94
C ALA A 21 -4.34 -22.15 -0.72
N THR A 22 -4.21 -21.57 0.47
CA THR A 22 -4.71 -20.25 0.91
C THR A 22 -4.10 -19.06 0.15
N CYS A 23 -3.40 -19.31 -0.97
CA CYS A 23 -2.68 -18.31 -1.73
C CYS A 23 -3.33 -18.12 -3.11
N PRO A 24 -3.58 -16.88 -3.56
CA PRO A 24 -4.13 -16.62 -4.89
C PRO A 24 -3.23 -17.21 -6.00
N PRO A 25 -3.79 -17.77 -7.08
CA PRO A 25 -3.02 -18.46 -8.14
C PRO A 25 -1.96 -17.59 -8.82
N CYS A 26 -2.18 -16.27 -8.83
CA CYS A 26 -1.29 -15.30 -9.45
C CYS A 26 -0.23 -14.75 -8.48
N CYS A 27 -0.28 -15.11 -7.20
CA CYS A 27 0.60 -14.60 -6.16
C CYS A 27 1.54 -15.69 -5.65
N LEU A 28 2.66 -15.25 -5.08
CA LEU A 28 3.59 -16.08 -4.34
C LEU A 28 3.35 -15.85 -2.85
N CYS A 29 3.04 -16.91 -2.10
CA CYS A 29 2.94 -16.85 -0.65
C CYS A 29 4.06 -17.69 -0.02
N ALA A 30 4.79 -17.10 0.92
CA ALA A 30 5.87 -17.75 1.63
C ALA A 30 5.89 -17.26 3.09
N SER A 31 5.73 -18.18 4.04
CA SER A 31 5.62 -17.85 5.47
C SER A 31 4.48 -16.84 5.72
N ASP A 32 4.83 -15.59 5.93
CA ASP A 32 4.00 -14.44 6.27
C ASP A 32 4.09 -13.34 5.20
N MET A 33 4.68 -13.64 4.06
CA MET A 33 4.77 -12.76 2.90
C MET A 33 3.83 -13.21 1.79
N ILE A 34 3.14 -12.25 1.18
CA ILE A 34 2.42 -12.41 -0.08
C ILE A 34 3.01 -11.43 -1.09
N SER A 35 3.47 -11.91 -2.25
CA SER A 35 3.86 -11.08 -3.38
C SER A 35 3.05 -11.41 -4.62
N CYS A 36 2.33 -10.42 -5.11
CA CYS A 36 1.64 -10.42 -6.40
C CYS A 36 2.31 -9.43 -7.37
N SER A 37 3.62 -9.20 -7.20
CA SER A 37 4.36 -8.24 -8.01
C SER A 37 4.50 -8.70 -9.46
N GLY A 38 4.41 -7.76 -10.42
CA GLY A 38 4.65 -8.05 -11.84
C GLY A 38 3.57 -8.89 -12.51
N ARG A 39 2.33 -8.85 -12.01
CA ARG A 39 1.22 -9.72 -12.45
C ARG A 39 0.19 -9.01 -13.32
N ASN A 40 0.49 -7.78 -13.76
CA ASN A 40 -0.38 -6.95 -14.59
C ASN A 40 -1.78 -6.75 -13.98
N LEU A 41 -1.85 -6.67 -12.65
CA LEU A 41 -3.12 -6.53 -11.94
C LEU A 41 -3.68 -5.11 -12.12
N SER A 42 -4.93 -5.01 -12.54
CA SER A 42 -5.66 -3.73 -12.56
C SER A 42 -6.47 -3.47 -11.29
N ILE A 43 -6.68 -4.52 -10.48
CA ILE A 43 -7.41 -4.47 -9.20
C ILE A 43 -6.69 -5.39 -8.21
N VAL A 44 -6.72 -5.05 -6.93
CA VAL A 44 -6.19 -5.91 -5.85
C VAL A 44 -7.00 -7.22 -5.78
N PRO A 45 -6.38 -8.43 -5.74
CA PRO A 45 -7.09 -9.71 -5.71
C PRO A 45 -7.92 -9.91 -4.45
N SER A 46 -9.15 -10.43 -4.59
CA SER A 46 -10.11 -10.46 -3.48
C SER A 46 -9.92 -11.54 -2.41
N ASP A 47 -9.02 -12.46 -2.68
CA ASP A 47 -8.78 -13.72 -1.98
C ASP A 47 -7.45 -13.71 -1.23
N LEU A 48 -6.91 -12.54 -0.93
CA LEU A 48 -5.67 -12.39 -0.17
C LEU A 48 -5.85 -12.87 1.28
N PRO A 49 -4.98 -13.75 1.79
CA PRO A 49 -5.08 -14.23 3.16
C PRO A 49 -4.59 -13.18 4.16
N GLY A 50 -5.34 -12.99 5.27
CA GLY A 50 -5.05 -11.96 6.28
C GLY A 50 -3.89 -12.24 7.25
N TYR A 51 -3.15 -13.35 7.08
CA TYR A 51 -2.04 -13.69 7.98
C TYR A 51 -0.75 -12.91 7.68
N ALA A 52 -0.68 -12.23 6.53
CA ALA A 52 0.55 -11.64 6.03
C ALA A 52 1.02 -10.44 6.85
N THR A 53 2.34 -10.38 7.06
CA THR A 53 3.05 -9.22 7.62
C THR A 53 3.59 -8.32 6.50
N LEU A 54 3.82 -8.88 5.31
CA LEU A 54 4.26 -8.18 4.11
C LEU A 54 3.35 -8.51 2.92
N LEU A 55 2.82 -7.46 2.28
CA LEU A 55 2.07 -7.56 1.04
C LEU A 55 2.74 -6.72 -0.04
N ASP A 56 3.15 -7.37 -1.11
CA ASP A 56 3.80 -6.76 -2.26
C ASP A 56 2.89 -6.83 -3.50
N LEU A 57 2.40 -5.66 -3.92
CA LEU A 57 1.57 -5.43 -5.10
C LEU A 57 2.32 -4.55 -6.12
N SER A 58 3.64 -4.45 -6.02
CA SER A 58 4.45 -3.60 -6.90
C SER A 58 4.41 -4.03 -8.37
N HIS A 59 4.82 -3.15 -9.28
CA HIS A 59 4.95 -3.47 -10.70
C HIS A 59 3.65 -4.03 -11.33
N ASN A 60 2.51 -3.43 -10.99
CA ASN A 60 1.19 -3.77 -11.54
C ASN A 60 0.59 -2.57 -12.27
N ALA A 61 -0.69 -2.66 -12.65
CA ALA A 61 -1.43 -1.63 -13.36
C ALA A 61 -2.58 -1.06 -12.51
N LEU A 62 -2.41 -1.01 -11.18
CA LEU A 62 -3.41 -0.46 -10.27
C LEU A 62 -3.54 1.04 -10.49
N THR A 63 -4.78 1.54 -10.60
CA THR A 63 -5.06 2.97 -10.82
C THR A 63 -5.70 3.64 -9.60
N VAL A 64 -6.33 2.85 -8.73
CA VAL A 64 -7.01 3.31 -7.53
C VAL A 64 -6.71 2.35 -6.38
N LEU A 65 -6.31 2.91 -5.24
CA LEU A 65 -6.35 2.18 -3.98
C LEU A 65 -7.68 2.47 -3.29
N GLN A 66 -8.41 1.41 -3.01
CA GLN A 66 -9.68 1.46 -2.31
C GLN A 66 -9.70 0.37 -1.25
N THR A 67 -10.35 0.64 -0.13
CA THR A 67 -10.80 -0.41 0.77
C THR A 67 -11.66 -1.33 -0.06
N PRO A 68 -11.21 -2.56 -0.31
CA PRO A 68 -11.99 -3.44 -1.14
C PRO A 68 -13.23 -3.85 -0.36
N ASP A 69 -14.39 -3.77 -1.00
CA ASP A 69 -15.69 -4.24 -0.48
C ASP A 69 -15.68 -5.73 -0.08
N TRP A 70 -14.58 -6.44 -0.38
CA TRP A 70 -14.36 -7.87 -0.20
C TRP A 70 -13.30 -8.23 0.85
N ILE A 71 -12.65 -7.27 1.53
CA ILE A 71 -11.81 -7.62 2.69
C ILE A 71 -12.73 -8.13 3.79
N SER A 72 -12.99 -9.44 3.77
CA SER A 72 -13.84 -10.12 4.73
C SER A 72 -13.24 -10.09 6.15
N ARG A 73 -11.94 -9.80 6.26
CA ARG A 73 -11.18 -9.71 7.51
C ARG A 73 -10.04 -8.69 7.42
N PRO A 74 -9.89 -7.79 8.39
CA PRO A 74 -8.75 -6.87 8.43
C PRO A 74 -7.41 -7.61 8.37
N PHE A 75 -6.41 -6.95 7.80
CA PHE A 75 -5.01 -7.36 7.81
C PHE A 75 -4.38 -6.95 9.16
N ASP A 76 -4.76 -7.62 10.24
CA ASP A 76 -4.37 -7.28 11.62
C ASP A 76 -2.85 -7.39 11.87
N ARG A 77 -2.11 -8.09 11.01
CA ARG A 77 -0.67 -8.31 11.16
C ARG A 77 0.18 -7.58 10.13
N LEU A 78 -0.44 -6.92 9.16
CA LEU A 78 0.28 -6.34 8.05
C LEU A 78 1.07 -5.12 8.50
N ALA A 79 2.39 -5.25 8.46
CA ALA A 79 3.33 -4.21 8.84
C ALA A 79 3.88 -3.46 7.62
N THR A 80 3.97 -4.14 6.46
CA THR A 80 4.57 -3.57 5.24
C THR A 80 3.64 -3.77 4.05
N LEU A 81 3.31 -2.66 3.37
CA LEU A 81 2.58 -2.65 2.11
C LEU A 81 3.43 -1.97 1.03
N VAL A 82 3.73 -2.72 -0.02
CA VAL A 82 4.45 -2.23 -1.21
C VAL A 82 3.48 -2.15 -2.37
N VAL A 83 3.19 -0.94 -2.84
CA VAL A 83 2.28 -0.66 -3.98
C VAL A 83 2.99 0.24 -5.00
N SER A 84 4.32 0.22 -5.01
CA SER A 84 5.14 1.04 -5.88
C SER A 84 5.10 0.58 -7.34
N ARG A 85 5.43 1.50 -8.26
CA ARG A 85 5.45 1.23 -9.71
C ARG A 85 4.10 0.69 -10.20
N ASN A 86 3.05 1.40 -9.84
CA ASN A 86 1.69 1.25 -10.36
C ASN A 86 1.29 2.54 -11.10
N SER A 87 0.00 2.70 -11.42
CA SER A 87 -0.54 3.92 -12.02
C SER A 87 -1.55 4.60 -11.08
N ILE A 88 -1.31 4.51 -9.76
CA ILE A 88 -2.29 4.97 -8.76
C ILE A 88 -2.34 6.50 -8.79
N SER A 89 -3.47 7.06 -9.21
CA SER A 89 -3.72 8.50 -9.20
C SER A 89 -4.63 8.92 -8.05
N HIS A 90 -5.43 7.98 -7.52
CA HIS A 90 -6.40 8.22 -6.47
C HIS A 90 -6.32 7.17 -5.37
N ILE A 91 -6.35 7.62 -4.12
CA ILE A 91 -6.50 6.78 -2.93
C ILE A 91 -7.84 7.17 -2.31
N LYS A 92 -8.78 6.23 -2.21
CA LYS A 92 -10.08 6.47 -1.60
C LYS A 92 -9.95 6.72 -0.11
N VAL A 93 -10.93 7.43 0.43
CA VAL A 93 -11.11 7.55 1.88
C VAL A 93 -11.19 6.14 2.47
N ASP A 94 -10.56 5.95 3.62
CA ASP A 94 -10.54 4.70 4.37
C ASP A 94 -9.78 3.54 3.71
N ALA A 95 -9.04 3.75 2.61
CA ALA A 95 -8.32 2.69 1.90
C ALA A 95 -7.35 1.87 2.78
N PHE A 96 -6.88 2.45 3.89
CA PHE A 96 -5.96 1.80 4.81
C PHE A 96 -6.59 1.37 6.15
N THR A 97 -7.90 1.55 6.34
CA THR A 97 -8.59 1.15 7.60
C THR A 97 -8.54 -0.35 7.86
N ALA A 98 -8.41 -1.16 6.81
CA ALA A 98 -8.21 -2.60 6.90
C ALA A 98 -6.80 -3.02 7.36
N MET A 99 -5.87 -2.08 7.53
CA MET A 99 -4.46 -2.33 7.87
C MET A 99 -4.04 -1.44 9.06
N PRO A 100 -4.63 -1.63 10.25
CA PRO A 100 -4.48 -0.71 11.38
C PRO A 100 -3.04 -0.62 11.94
N HIS A 101 -2.24 -1.67 11.76
CA HIS A 101 -0.88 -1.78 12.29
C HIS A 101 0.21 -1.56 11.22
N LEU A 102 -0.13 -0.85 10.13
CA LEU A 102 0.81 -0.61 9.05
C LEU A 102 1.95 0.30 9.50
N LEU A 103 3.18 -0.17 9.34
CA LEU A 103 4.41 0.54 9.73
C LEU A 103 5.14 1.16 8.54
N HIS A 104 5.12 0.48 7.40
CA HIS A 104 5.84 0.86 6.18
C HIS A 104 4.89 0.86 4.98
N LEU A 105 4.82 1.99 4.28
CA LEU A 105 4.03 2.14 3.07
C LEU A 105 4.88 2.69 1.93
N ASP A 106 5.03 1.89 0.86
CA ASP A 106 5.70 2.31 -0.36
C ASP A 106 4.69 2.57 -1.49
N LEU A 107 4.44 3.86 -1.75
CA LEU A 107 3.63 4.40 -2.85
C LEU A 107 4.51 5.01 -3.95
N SER A 108 5.81 4.72 -3.98
CA SER A 108 6.73 5.33 -4.94
C SER A 108 6.39 4.96 -6.39
N PHE A 109 6.77 5.83 -7.34
CA PHE A 109 6.51 5.62 -8.77
C PHE A 109 5.03 5.34 -9.08
N ASN A 110 4.16 6.22 -8.62
CA ASN A 110 2.72 6.25 -8.94
C ASN A 110 2.37 7.61 -9.57
N GLN A 111 1.07 7.93 -9.69
CA GLN A 111 0.57 9.15 -10.34
C GLN A 111 -0.19 10.06 -9.37
N LEU A 112 0.18 10.05 -8.08
CA LEU A 112 -0.49 10.86 -7.06
C LEU A 112 -0.18 12.34 -7.29
N ILE A 113 -1.23 13.17 -7.35
CA ILE A 113 -1.13 14.62 -7.59
C ILE A 113 -1.27 15.44 -6.31
N ALA A 114 -2.10 14.98 -5.37
CA ALA A 114 -2.38 15.69 -4.13
C ALA A 114 -2.49 14.76 -2.94
N LEU A 115 -2.03 15.22 -1.77
CA LEU A 115 -2.19 14.53 -0.50
C LEU A 115 -3.15 15.30 0.41
N ASN A 116 -4.07 14.58 1.05
CA ASN A 116 -5.03 15.16 1.99
C ASN A 116 -5.11 14.32 3.28
N LYS A 117 -5.76 14.87 4.31
CA LYS A 117 -5.87 14.23 5.63
C LYS A 117 -6.59 12.88 5.59
N SER A 118 -7.60 12.75 4.72
CA SER A 118 -8.42 11.54 4.63
C SER A 118 -7.68 10.34 4.03
N ILE A 119 -6.65 10.56 3.21
CA ILE A 119 -5.84 9.47 2.65
C ILE A 119 -5.14 8.68 3.75
N PHE A 120 -4.65 9.35 4.79
CA PHE A 120 -3.87 8.73 5.87
C PHE A 120 -4.67 8.57 7.17
N ALA A 121 -5.99 8.52 7.08
CA ALA A 121 -6.85 8.26 8.23
C ALA A 121 -6.61 6.84 8.80
N GLY A 122 -6.48 6.73 10.12
CA GLY A 122 -6.26 5.45 10.80
C GLY A 122 -4.83 4.89 10.79
N MET A 123 -3.88 5.57 10.14
CA MET A 123 -2.48 5.12 10.04
C MET A 123 -1.60 5.66 11.19
N GLU A 124 -2.00 5.42 12.43
CA GLU A 124 -1.37 6.01 13.62
C GLU A 124 0.02 5.43 13.93
N GLU A 125 0.28 4.20 13.50
CA GLU A 125 1.53 3.48 13.74
C GLU A 125 2.57 3.66 12.62
N LEU A 126 2.22 4.35 11.53
CA LEU A 126 3.10 4.45 10.35
C LEU A 126 4.42 5.14 10.70
N LYS A 127 5.53 4.46 10.41
CA LYS A 127 6.90 4.92 10.67
C LYS A 127 7.59 5.45 9.42
N GLU A 128 7.25 4.88 8.27
CA GLU A 128 7.88 5.20 6.99
C GLU A 128 6.85 5.29 5.86
N LEU A 129 6.99 6.35 5.06
CA LEU A 129 6.15 6.61 3.90
C LEU A 129 7.00 7.03 2.71
N LEU A 130 7.00 6.21 1.67
CA LEU A 130 7.72 6.48 0.43
C LEU A 130 6.74 6.95 -0.64
N LEU A 131 6.96 8.16 -1.17
CA LEU A 131 6.10 8.81 -2.14
C LEU A 131 6.88 9.38 -3.34
N PHE A 132 8.18 9.10 -3.41
CA PHE A 132 9.02 9.53 -4.51
C PHE A 132 8.59 8.96 -5.86
N GLY A 133 8.85 9.67 -6.97
CA GLY A 133 8.39 9.29 -8.29
C GLY A 133 6.89 9.47 -8.53
N ASN A 134 6.19 10.26 -7.70
CA ASN A 134 4.83 10.73 -7.96
C ASN A 134 4.81 12.15 -8.54
N GLU A 135 3.63 12.66 -8.89
CA GLU A 135 3.38 13.99 -9.46
C GLU A 135 2.79 14.96 -8.42
N ILE A 136 3.21 14.83 -7.16
CA ILE A 136 2.59 15.55 -6.04
C ILE A 136 2.93 17.04 -6.13
N VAL A 137 1.93 17.86 -6.44
CA VAL A 137 2.03 19.33 -6.50
C VAL A 137 1.39 20.00 -5.29
N GLN A 138 0.54 19.28 -4.55
CA GLN A 138 -0.22 19.83 -3.43
C GLN A 138 -0.23 18.88 -2.22
N ILE A 139 0.06 19.42 -1.04
CA ILE A 139 -0.10 18.73 0.24
C ILE A 139 -1.01 19.60 1.11
N ASN A 140 -2.23 19.13 1.38
CA ASN A 140 -3.19 19.89 2.18
C ASN A 140 -2.73 19.99 3.63
N THR A 141 -3.13 21.09 4.29
CA THR A 141 -2.91 21.28 5.71
C THR A 141 -3.44 20.09 6.50
N GLY A 142 -2.58 19.52 7.35
CA GLY A 142 -2.95 18.37 8.17
C GLY A 142 -3.00 17.03 7.41
N ALA A 143 -2.50 16.94 6.17
CA ALA A 143 -2.40 15.67 5.45
C ALA A 143 -1.73 14.57 6.30
N PHE A 144 -0.67 14.93 7.03
CA PHE A 144 0.07 14.02 7.91
C PHE A 144 -0.35 14.09 9.39
N SER A 145 -1.45 14.76 9.72
CA SER A 145 -1.83 15.02 11.13
C SER A 145 -2.15 13.78 11.95
N ASN A 146 -2.54 12.68 11.30
CA ASN A 146 -2.85 11.40 11.95
C ASN A 146 -1.61 10.48 12.06
N LEU A 147 -0.47 10.86 11.48
CA LEU A 147 0.75 10.03 11.45
C LEU A 147 1.62 10.31 12.67
N TYR A 148 1.13 9.99 13.87
CA TYR A 148 1.79 10.34 15.13
C TYR A 148 3.15 9.66 15.33
N SER A 149 3.28 8.43 14.82
CA SER A 149 4.48 7.59 14.95
C SER A 149 5.52 7.80 13.85
N LEU A 150 5.26 8.75 12.93
CA LEU A 150 6.12 9.00 11.78
C LEU A 150 7.45 9.60 12.25
N GLN A 151 8.52 8.81 12.23
CA GLN A 151 9.82 9.16 12.84
C GLN A 151 10.67 10.12 11.99
N ASN A 152 10.02 10.97 11.18
CA ASN A 152 10.62 11.87 10.18
C ASN A 152 10.99 11.26 8.83
N ASN A 153 10.59 10.02 8.55
CA ASN A 153 10.96 9.28 7.34
C ASN A 153 9.87 9.33 6.26
N VAL A 154 9.56 10.55 5.77
CA VAL A 154 8.75 10.72 4.56
C VAL A 154 9.69 11.03 3.40
N VAL A 155 9.77 10.13 2.42
CA VAL A 155 10.64 10.31 1.24
C VAL A 155 9.78 10.71 0.04
N LEU A 156 9.71 12.02 -0.21
CA LEU A 156 9.13 12.62 -1.41
C LEU A 156 10.29 13.02 -2.33
N SER A 157 10.38 12.52 -3.57
CA SER A 157 11.41 13.01 -4.50
C SER A 157 10.98 14.33 -5.12
N GLY A 158 11.94 15.26 -5.23
CA GLY A 158 11.84 16.46 -6.05
C GLY A 158 12.05 17.75 -5.27
N ALA A 159 11.59 17.81 -4.02
CA ALA A 159 11.99 18.85 -3.09
C ALA A 159 12.50 18.17 -1.82
N LYS A 160 13.71 18.54 -1.40
CA LYS A 160 14.15 18.36 -0.02
C LYS A 160 13.21 19.17 0.88
N LEU A 161 11.99 18.69 1.10
CA LEU A 161 11.21 19.10 2.25
C LEU A 161 11.87 18.43 3.42
N LYS A 162 12.85 19.13 3.98
CA LYS A 162 13.24 19.00 5.38
C LYS A 162 11.91 18.97 6.12
N LEU A 163 11.45 17.79 6.52
CA LEU A 163 10.20 17.64 7.25
C LEU A 163 10.36 18.59 8.43
N CYS A 164 9.62 19.70 8.41
CA CYS A 164 9.62 20.60 9.54
C CYS A 164 8.98 19.79 10.66
N LEU A 165 9.85 19.20 11.49
CA LEU A 165 9.62 18.76 12.86
C LEU A 165 8.95 19.85 13.73
N TYR A 166 8.71 21.03 13.17
CA TYR A 166 7.92 22.13 13.71
C TYR A 166 6.41 22.03 13.49
N CYS A 167 5.88 20.98 12.86
CA CYS A 167 4.43 20.76 12.81
C CYS A 167 3.85 20.05 14.05
N LYS A 168 4.54 20.11 15.20
CA LYS A 168 3.90 20.11 16.52
C LYS A 168 3.89 21.55 17.06
N GLY A 169 2.98 22.36 16.51
CA GLY A 169 2.67 23.70 17.01
C GLY A 169 3.56 24.81 16.43
N TYR A 170 2.87 25.83 15.90
CA TYR A 170 3.37 27.17 15.56
C TYR A 170 4.06 27.38 14.19
N LEU A 171 3.54 28.42 13.52
CA LEU A 171 4.05 29.16 12.35
C LEU A 171 3.67 28.60 10.95
N PHE A 172 2.35 28.54 10.74
CA PHE A 172 1.77 28.80 9.41
C PHE A 172 1.83 30.31 9.17
N PHE A 173 2.68 30.76 8.23
CA PHE A 173 2.61 32.00 7.43
C PHE A 173 4.02 32.47 7.11
N THR A 174 4.64 31.89 6.08
CA THR A 174 5.50 32.53 5.06
C THR A 174 6.28 31.44 4.32
N LEU A 175 6.53 31.65 3.02
CA LEU A 175 7.26 30.78 2.07
C LEU A 175 6.43 29.83 1.19
N ILE A 176 5.24 30.25 0.74
CA ILE A 176 4.71 29.86 -0.58
C ILE A 176 4.25 31.10 -1.36
N THR A 177 5.12 32.11 -1.51
CA THR A 177 4.90 33.26 -2.42
C THR A 177 6.17 33.84 -3.05
N GLN A 178 7.28 33.07 -3.16
CA GLN A 178 8.53 33.65 -3.71
C GLN A 178 9.29 32.83 -4.77
N ARG A 179 8.61 32.01 -5.59
CA ARG A 179 9.18 31.55 -6.87
C ARG A 179 8.15 31.44 -8.00
N LEU A 180 7.41 32.52 -8.22
CA LEU A 180 6.70 32.74 -9.49
C LEU A 180 6.94 34.14 -10.10
N GLN A 181 7.98 34.86 -9.66
CA GLN A 181 8.54 35.98 -10.40
C GLN A 181 10.06 36.02 -10.16
N GLY A 182 10.80 35.85 -11.24
CA GLY A 182 12.25 35.75 -11.31
C GLY A 182 12.64 35.07 -12.59
#